data_AF-A0AA36GWT1-F1
#
_entry.id   AF-A0AA36GWT1-F1
#
_cell.length_a   1.000
_cell.length_b   1.000
_cell.length_c   1.000
_cell.angle_alpha   90.00
_cell.angle_beta   90.00
_cell.angle_gamma   90.00
#
_symmetry.space_group_name_H-M   'P 1'
#
loop_
_entity.id
_entity.type
_entity.pdbx_description
1 polymer ?
#
loop_
_entity_poly.entity_id
_entity_poly.type
_entity_poly.pdbx_seq_one_letter_code
_entity_poly.pdbx_strand_id
1 'polypeptide(L)'
;MKVLESSNKDNQTQKTKTFQHYLPEGDRCYSCVHCRANLASHNDLISKSFQGSQGKAYLFNSVVNIGTGPAEERVLLTGLHAVADIYCQCCKTTLGWKYEHAFESSQKYKEGKFIIELAHMVKDNQWEDERTLAVAKIQKIER
;
A
#
# COMPACT_ATOMS: atom_id res chain seq x y z
N MET A 1 -2.87 33.11 45.69
CA MET A 1 -2.16 33.85 44.62
C MET A 1 -0.79 33.21 44.44
N LYS A 2 -0.60 32.36 43.44
CA LYS A 2 0.72 31.90 42.98
C LYS A 2 0.84 32.33 41.53
N VAL A 3 1.87 33.11 41.24
CA VAL A 3 2.13 33.77 39.97
C VAL A 3 3.25 33.00 39.27
N LEU A 4 2.92 32.49 38.09
CA LEU A 4 3.73 32.22 36.89
C LEU A 4 4.91 31.23 36.98
N GLU A 5 4.68 30.02 36.45
CA GLU A 5 5.73 29.16 35.89
C GLU A 5 6.06 29.60 34.46
N SER A 6 7.34 29.87 34.22
CA SER A 6 7.88 30.28 32.92
C SER A 6 7.83 29.13 31.91
N SER A 7 7.31 29.44 30.72
CA SER A 7 7.16 28.54 29.60
C SER A 7 8.52 28.16 28.98
N ASN A 8 8.74 26.88 28.73
CA ASN A 8 9.71 26.43 27.72
C ASN A 8 8.96 25.68 26.62
N LYS A 9 8.74 26.37 25.50
CA LYS A 9 8.13 25.83 24.28
C LYS A 9 9.26 25.33 23.38
N ASP A 10 9.62 24.06 23.50
CA ASP A 10 10.50 23.42 22.53
C ASP A 10 9.69 23.06 21.28
N ASN A 11 9.68 24.01 20.36
CA ASN A 11 9.13 23.89 19.01
C ASN A 11 10.07 22.99 18.18
N GLN A 12 9.95 21.67 18.35
CA GLN A 12 10.68 20.72 17.52
C GLN A 12 10.08 20.71 16.10
N THR A 13 10.79 21.36 15.19
CA THR A 13 10.56 21.31 13.74
C THR A 13 10.60 19.85 13.29
N GLN A 14 9.43 19.26 13.02
CA GLN A 14 9.33 17.89 12.53
C GLN A 14 9.89 17.85 11.10
N LYS A 15 11.12 17.34 10.97
CA LYS A 15 11.69 16.93 9.68
C LYS A 15 10.72 15.94 9.04
N THR A 16 10.13 16.30 7.91
CA THR A 16 9.31 15.40 7.09
C THR A 16 10.15 14.19 6.69
N LYS A 17 9.96 13.07 7.39
CA LYS A 17 10.62 11.80 7.04
C LYS A 17 10.06 11.34 5.70
N THR A 18 10.92 11.22 4.68
CA THR A 18 10.55 10.82 3.32
C THR A 18 9.97 9.40 3.24
N PHE A 19 10.27 8.55 4.23
CA PHE A 19 9.71 7.20 4.39
C PHE A 19 9.55 6.88 5.88
N GLN A 20 8.44 6.24 6.27
CA GLN A 20 8.26 5.77 7.65
C GLN A 20 8.66 4.31 7.82
N HIS A 21 8.54 3.49 6.77
CA HIS A 21 8.88 2.08 6.81
C HIS A 21 9.56 1.64 5.51
N TYR A 22 10.75 1.04 5.63
CA TYR A 22 11.47 0.41 4.52
C TYR A 22 11.20 -1.09 4.56
N LEU A 23 10.81 -1.67 3.42
CA LEU A 23 10.69 -3.11 3.26
C LEU A 23 12.09 -3.71 3.05
N PRO A 24 12.32 -4.98 3.45
CA PRO A 24 13.63 -5.63 3.28
C PRO A 24 14.15 -5.53 1.84
N GLU A 25 15.45 -5.23 1.71
CA GLU A 25 16.11 -5.19 0.41
C GLU A 25 16.13 -6.60 -0.22
N GLY A 26 15.73 -6.70 -1.50
CA GLY A 26 15.75 -7.95 -2.26
C GLY A 26 14.40 -8.65 -2.40
N ASP A 27 13.38 -8.25 -1.65
CA ASP A 27 12.03 -8.80 -1.80
C ASP A 27 11.26 -8.14 -2.95
N ARG A 28 10.42 -8.94 -3.63
CA ARG A 28 9.45 -8.42 -4.61
C ARG A 28 8.49 -7.47 -3.88
N CYS A 29 8.54 -6.19 -4.22
CA CYS A 29 7.69 -5.18 -3.60
C CYS A 29 6.89 -4.38 -4.64
N TYR A 30 5.87 -3.69 -4.15
CA TYR A 30 5.09 -2.71 -4.89
C TYR A 30 5.31 -1.34 -4.29
N SER A 31 5.54 -0.36 -5.16
CA SER A 31 5.82 1.03 -4.77
C SER A 31 4.90 2.00 -5.47
N CYS A 32 4.73 3.18 -4.90
CA CYS A 32 3.95 4.25 -5.50
C CYS A 32 4.60 4.68 -6.82
N VAL A 33 3.81 4.73 -7.89
CA VAL A 33 4.30 5.14 -9.23
C VAL A 33 4.85 6.56 -9.25
N HIS A 34 4.33 7.46 -8.39
CA HIS A 34 4.64 8.89 -8.43
C HIS A 34 5.89 9.28 -7.62
N CYS A 35 6.13 8.63 -6.49
CA CYS A 35 7.22 9.00 -5.57
C CYS A 35 8.11 7.84 -5.12
N ARG A 36 7.84 6.62 -5.60
CA ARG A 36 8.59 5.40 -5.28
C ARG A 36 8.60 5.00 -3.80
N ALA A 37 7.67 5.52 -3.01
CA ALA A 37 7.45 5.00 -1.67
C ALA A 37 6.98 3.56 -1.72
N ASN A 38 7.65 2.68 -0.97
CA ASN A 38 7.23 1.29 -0.78
C ASN A 38 5.80 1.26 -0.23
N LEU A 39 4.92 0.48 -0.85
CA LEU A 39 3.52 0.34 -0.45
C LEU A 39 3.24 -1.03 0.14
N ALA A 40 3.67 -2.11 -0.52
CA ALA A 40 3.34 -3.46 -0.06
C ALA A 40 4.40 -4.48 -0.49
N SER A 41 4.54 -5.55 0.30
CA SER A 41 5.29 -6.73 -0.11
C SER A 41 4.46 -7.62 -1.03
N HIS A 42 5.11 -8.37 -1.92
CA HIS A 42 4.46 -9.45 -2.66
C HIS A 42 3.91 -10.55 -1.74
N ASN A 43 4.55 -10.79 -0.60
CA ASN A 43 4.10 -11.80 0.36
C ASN A 43 2.78 -11.43 1.03
N ASP A 44 2.42 -10.14 1.04
CA ASP A 44 1.14 -9.64 1.53
C ASP A 44 0.03 -9.64 0.46
N LEU A 45 0.35 -10.00 -0.79
CA LEU A 45 -0.67 -10.06 -1.85
C LEU A 45 -1.61 -11.24 -1.61
N ILE A 46 -2.92 -10.95 -1.51
CA ILE A 46 -3.97 -11.96 -1.34
C ILE A 46 -4.59 -12.33 -2.70
N SER A 47 -4.93 -11.34 -3.53
CA SER A 47 -5.63 -11.60 -4.80
C SER A 47 -5.40 -10.51 -5.83
N LYS A 48 -5.30 -10.93 -7.10
CA LYS A 48 -5.16 -10.06 -8.27
C LYS A 48 -6.46 -9.82 -9.03
N SER A 49 -7.57 -10.39 -8.55
CA SER A 49 -8.86 -10.44 -9.26
C SER A 49 -9.82 -9.33 -8.82
N PHE A 50 -9.28 -8.17 -8.42
CA PHE A 50 -10.08 -7.03 -8.01
C PHE A 50 -10.04 -5.91 -9.07
N GLN A 51 -11.03 -5.03 -8.99
CA GLN A 51 -11.17 -3.87 -9.86
C GLN A 51 -11.53 -2.65 -9.02
N GLY A 52 -10.99 -1.50 -9.39
CA GLY A 52 -11.39 -0.18 -8.90
C GLY A 52 -11.87 0.70 -10.05
N SER A 53 -12.05 1.98 -9.77
CA SER A 53 -12.56 2.95 -10.75
C SER A 53 -11.57 3.20 -11.89
N GLN A 54 -10.27 2.99 -11.66
CA GLN A 54 -9.19 3.15 -12.63
C GLN A 54 -8.70 1.81 -13.23
N GLY A 55 -9.48 0.74 -13.07
CA GLY A 55 -9.22 -0.55 -13.70
C GLY A 55 -8.79 -1.63 -12.72
N LYS A 56 -7.75 -2.41 -13.06
CA LYS A 56 -7.33 -3.55 -12.22
C LYS A 56 -6.78 -3.07 -10.87
N ALA A 57 -7.11 -3.80 -9.82
CA ALA A 57 -6.63 -3.55 -8.47
C ALA A 57 -6.28 -4.85 -7.76
N TYR A 58 -5.40 -4.79 -6.77
CA TYR A 58 -4.97 -5.96 -5.99
C TYR A 58 -5.38 -5.80 -4.53
N LEU A 59 -5.71 -6.93 -3.91
CA LEU A 59 -6.02 -7.05 -2.48
C LEU A 59 -4.77 -7.46 -1.71
N PHE A 60 -4.43 -6.70 -0.68
CA PHE A 60 -3.28 -6.93 0.19
C PHE A 60 -3.70 -7.11 1.65
N ASN A 61 -2.92 -7.91 2.37
CA ASN A 61 -3.05 -8.10 3.80
C ASN A 61 -2.57 -6.87 4.59
N SER A 62 -1.43 -6.31 4.21
CA SER A 62 -0.80 -5.14 4.84
C SER A 62 -0.27 -4.18 3.80
N VAL A 63 -0.32 -2.87 4.11
CA VAL A 63 0.21 -1.78 3.30
C VAL A 63 0.89 -0.77 4.21
N VAL A 64 2.02 -0.22 3.77
CA VAL A 64 2.86 0.74 4.51
C VAL A 64 2.96 2.07 3.78
N ASN A 65 3.43 3.10 4.47
CA ASN A 65 3.58 4.47 3.94
C ASN A 65 2.29 5.05 3.34
N ILE A 66 1.15 4.73 3.96
CA ILE A 66 -0.16 5.27 3.62
C ILE A 66 -0.74 6.09 4.76
N GLY A 67 -1.60 7.04 4.42
CA GLY A 67 -2.60 7.58 5.33
C GLY A 67 -3.99 7.08 4.92
N THR A 68 -4.94 7.17 5.85
CA THR A 68 -6.32 6.71 5.67
C THR A 68 -7.27 7.88 5.89
N GLY A 69 -8.29 8.00 5.03
CA GLY A 69 -9.39 8.93 5.19
C GLY A 69 -10.44 8.45 6.19
N PRO A 70 -11.56 9.18 6.35
CA PRO A 70 -12.70 8.68 7.11
C PRO A 70 -13.32 7.45 6.43
N ALA A 71 -13.93 6.59 7.24
CA ALA A 71 -14.69 5.46 6.74
C ALA A 71 -16.07 5.94 6.22
N GLU A 72 -16.44 5.49 5.03
CA GLU A 72 -17.70 5.82 4.36
C GLU A 72 -18.37 4.55 3.84
N GLU A 73 -19.69 4.50 3.91
CA GLU A 73 -20.46 3.39 3.33
C GLU A 73 -20.57 3.54 1.81
N ARG A 74 -20.21 2.48 1.08
CA ARG A 74 -20.25 2.44 -0.38
C ARG A 74 -20.81 1.10 -0.85
N VAL A 75 -21.71 1.15 -1.83
CA VAL A 75 -22.17 -0.05 -2.55
C VAL A 75 -21.13 -0.42 -3.60
N LEU A 76 -20.48 -1.55 -3.40
CA LEU A 76 -19.50 -2.13 -4.33
C LEU A 76 -20.11 -3.32 -5.06
N LEU A 77 -19.38 -3.91 -6.00
CA LEU A 77 -19.85 -5.05 -6.79
C LEU A 77 -20.34 -6.23 -5.92
N THR A 78 -19.72 -6.43 -4.75
CA THR A 78 -20.05 -7.52 -3.83
C THR A 78 -20.94 -7.07 -2.66
N GLY A 79 -21.71 -5.98 -2.83
CA GLY A 79 -22.63 -5.47 -1.82
C GLY A 79 -22.12 -4.25 -1.04
N LEU A 80 -22.83 -3.90 0.03
CA LEU A 80 -22.54 -2.74 0.88
C LEU A 80 -21.30 -2.99 1.75
N HIS A 81 -20.40 -2.00 1.81
CA HIS A 81 -19.20 -2.02 2.63
C HIS A 81 -18.98 -0.64 3.27
N ALA A 82 -18.38 -0.60 4.45
CA ALA A 82 -17.72 0.60 4.96
C ALA A 82 -16.26 0.55 4.54
N VAL A 83 -15.79 1.55 3.80
CA VAL A 83 -14.43 1.63 3.27
C VAL A 83 -13.82 2.98 3.55
N ALA A 84 -12.50 3.03 3.71
CA ALA A 84 -11.78 4.28 3.90
C ALA A 84 -10.73 4.44 2.80
N ASP A 85 -10.72 5.60 2.13
CA ASP A 85 -9.73 5.87 1.09
C ASP A 85 -8.32 5.87 1.67
N ILE A 86 -7.37 5.32 0.93
CA ILE A 86 -5.96 5.32 1.30
C ILE A 86 -5.16 6.16 0.30
N TYR A 87 -4.22 6.93 0.82
CA TYR A 87 -3.35 7.80 0.03
C TYR A 87 -1.89 7.61 0.42
N CYS A 88 -0.99 7.79 -0.53
CA CYS A 88 0.43 7.73 -0.27
C CYS A 88 0.81 8.81 0.74
N GLN A 89 1.44 8.43 1.84
CA GLN A 89 1.82 9.39 2.88
C GLN A 89 2.86 10.39 2.38
N CYS A 90 3.63 10.04 1.35
CA CYS A 90 4.71 10.84 0.78
C CYS A 90 4.21 11.86 -0.25
N CYS A 91 3.46 11.43 -1.29
CA CYS A 91 3.00 12.33 -2.37
C CYS A 91 1.51 12.66 -2.35
N LYS A 92 0.76 12.11 -1.39
CA LYS A 92 -0.69 12.32 -1.19
C LYS A 92 -1.59 11.83 -2.33
N THR A 93 -1.05 11.14 -3.34
CA THR A 93 -1.86 10.48 -4.37
C THR A 93 -2.76 9.42 -3.71
N THR A 94 -4.05 9.42 -4.05
CA THR A 94 -4.98 8.34 -3.72
C THR A 94 -4.53 7.05 -4.38
N LEU A 95 -4.49 5.95 -3.63
CA LEU A 95 -3.99 4.66 -4.10
C LEU A 95 -5.11 3.62 -4.25
N GLY A 96 -6.18 3.76 -3.47
CA GLY A 96 -7.29 2.81 -3.39
C GLY A 96 -8.02 2.98 -2.05
N TRP A 97 -8.43 1.88 -1.42
CA TRP A 97 -9.19 1.92 -0.16
C TRP A 97 -8.88 0.73 0.76
N LYS A 98 -9.16 0.89 2.05
CA LYS A 98 -9.19 -0.18 3.05
C LYS A 98 -10.64 -0.57 3.34
N TYR A 99 -10.92 -1.85 3.49
CA TYR A 99 -12.21 -2.31 3.99
C TYR A 99 -12.24 -2.22 5.51
N GLU A 100 -13.11 -1.38 6.05
CA GLU A 100 -13.34 -1.27 7.50
C GLU A 100 -14.44 -2.25 7.95
N HIS A 101 -15.48 -2.40 7.14
CA HIS A 101 -16.57 -3.34 7.43
C HIS A 101 -17.19 -3.90 6.15
N ALA A 102 -17.60 -5.17 6.19
CA ALA A 102 -18.41 -5.80 5.16
C ALA A 102 -19.72 -6.30 5.77
N PHE A 103 -20.86 -5.91 5.21
CA PHE A 103 -22.16 -6.23 5.83
C PHE A 103 -22.61 -7.67 5.53
N GLU A 104 -22.08 -8.28 4.47
CA GLU A 104 -22.33 -9.68 4.13
C GLU A 104 -21.26 -10.60 4.71
N SER A 105 -21.68 -11.69 5.37
CA SER A 105 -20.78 -12.69 5.97
C SER A 105 -19.79 -13.28 4.96
N SER A 106 -20.20 -13.44 3.70
CA SER A 106 -19.36 -13.95 2.60
C SER A 106 -18.20 -13.02 2.25
N GLN A 107 -18.27 -11.75 2.64
CA GLN A 107 -17.30 -10.70 2.33
C GLN A 107 -16.40 -10.34 3.53
N LYS A 108 -16.64 -10.92 4.72
CA LYS A 108 -15.88 -10.61 5.95
C LYS A 108 -14.37 -10.82 5.84
N TYR A 109 -13.93 -11.70 4.96
CA TYR A 109 -12.49 -11.93 4.71
C TYR A 109 -11.75 -10.67 4.20
N LYS A 110 -12.48 -9.67 3.69
CA LYS A 110 -11.93 -8.40 3.21
C LYS A 110 -11.67 -7.41 4.34
N GLU A 111 -12.31 -7.54 5.50
CA GLU A 111 -12.16 -6.57 6.58
C GLU A 111 -10.70 -6.45 7.04
N GLY A 112 -10.25 -5.21 7.22
CA GLY A 112 -8.86 -4.88 7.51
C GLY A 112 -7.88 -5.02 6.34
N LYS A 113 -8.35 -5.42 5.15
CA LYS A 113 -7.53 -5.58 3.95
C LYS A 113 -7.56 -4.34 3.07
N PHE A 114 -6.57 -4.24 2.20
CA PHE A 114 -6.32 -3.04 1.40
C PHE A 114 -6.42 -3.33 -0.08
N ILE A 115 -7.06 -2.42 -0.81
CA ILE A 115 -7.06 -2.38 -2.27
C ILE A 115 -6.10 -1.29 -2.71
N ILE A 116 -5.19 -1.65 -3.62
CA ILE A 116 -4.37 -0.69 -4.37
C ILE A 116 -4.62 -0.89 -5.85
N GLU A 117 -4.95 0.19 -6.55
CA GLU A 117 -5.14 0.18 -8.00
C GLU A 117 -3.79 0.15 -8.73
N LEU A 118 -3.72 -0.64 -9.81
CA LEU A 118 -2.48 -0.81 -10.57
C LEU A 118 -2.01 0.50 -11.22
N ALA A 119 -2.93 1.43 -11.49
CA ALA A 119 -2.62 2.76 -12.01
C ALA A 119 -1.68 3.55 -11.08
N HIS A 120 -1.65 3.21 -9.78
CA HIS A 120 -0.90 3.96 -8.76
C HIS A 120 0.28 3.18 -8.17
N MET A 121 0.54 1.96 -8.65
CA MET A 121 1.68 1.16 -8.19
C MET A 121 2.53 0.58 -9.31
N VAL A 122 3.81 0.45 -9.02
CA VAL A 122 4.81 -0.22 -9.85
C VAL A 122 5.44 -1.36 -9.07
N LYS A 123 5.89 -2.37 -9.81
CA LYS A 123 6.65 -3.50 -9.27
C LYS A 123 8.12 -3.10 -9.22
N ASP A 124 8.69 -3.06 -8.02
CA ASP A 124 10.12 -2.79 -7.86
C ASP A 124 10.87 -4.11 -7.63
N ASN A 125 12.13 -4.14 -8.10
CA ASN A 125 13.21 -5.11 -7.87
C ASN A 125 12.86 -6.62 -7.84
N GLN A 126 13.50 -7.39 -8.73
CA GLN A 126 13.56 -8.86 -8.72
C GLN A 126 12.25 -9.62 -8.99
N TRP A 127 11.42 -9.09 -9.87
CA TRP A 127 10.45 -9.91 -10.57
C TRP A 127 11.17 -10.66 -11.68
N GLU A 128 12.05 -11.61 -11.31
CA GLU A 128 12.70 -12.48 -12.28
C GLU A 128 11.61 -13.24 -13.03
N ASP A 129 11.42 -12.91 -14.31
CA ASP A 129 10.73 -13.78 -15.24
C ASP A 129 11.52 -15.10 -15.27
N GLU A 130 10.87 -16.24 -15.04
CA GLU A 130 11.50 -17.56 -15.18
C GLU A 130 12.17 -17.74 -16.56
N ARG A 131 11.73 -16.97 -17.56
CA ARG A 131 12.36 -16.87 -18.89
C ARG A 131 13.76 -16.25 -18.87
N THR A 132 14.03 -15.26 -18.01
CA THR A 132 15.31 -14.55 -17.95
C THR A 132 16.39 -15.37 -17.25
N LEU A 133 16.00 -16.15 -16.22
CA LEU A 133 16.88 -17.11 -15.54
C LEU A 133 17.32 -18.26 -16.46
N ALA A 134 16.44 -18.70 -17.36
CA ALA A 134 16.76 -19.76 -18.31
C ALA A 134 17.84 -19.32 -19.31
N VAL A 135 17.76 -18.09 -19.85
CA VAL A 135 18.76 -17.55 -20.79
C VAL A 135 20.13 -17.41 -20.13
N ALA A 136 20.17 -16.92 -18.88
CA ALA A 136 21.43 -16.78 -18.12
C ALA A 136 22.07 -18.12 -17.75
N LYS A 137 21.28 -19.18 -17.57
CA LYS A 137 21.78 -20.55 -17.35
C LYS A 137 22.29 -21.21 -18.63
N ILE A 138 21.60 -21.01 -19.77
CA ILE A 138 22.03 -21.57 -21.07
C ILE A 138 23.39 -20.99 -21.49
N GLN A 139 23.60 -19.67 -21.35
CA GLN A 139 24.87 -19.02 -21.70
C GLN A 139 26.06 -19.41 -20.79
N LYS A 140 25.81 -20.00 -19.61
CA LYS A 140 26.86 -20.54 -18.73
C LYS A 140 27.19 -22.01 -18.99
N ILE A 141 26.35 -22.73 -19.73
CA ILE A 141 26.59 -24.14 -20.10
C ILE A 141 27.40 -24.23 -21.40
N GLU A 142 27.36 -23.21 -22.26
CA GLU A 142 28.11 -23.14 -23.52
C GLU A 142 29.55 -22.57 -23.37
N ARG A 143 30.14 -22.61 -22.16
CA ARG A 143 31.54 -22.25 -21.90
C ARG A 143 32.29 -23.36 -21.18
#